data_AF-A0AAV5HE87-F1
#
_entry.id   AF-A0AAV5HE87-F1
#
_cell.length_a   1.000
_cell.length_b   1.000
_cell.length_c   1.000
_cell.angle_alpha   90.00
_cell.angle_beta   90.00
_cell.angle_gamma   90.00
#
_symmetry.space_group_name_H-M   'P 1'
#
loop_
_entity.id
_entity.type
_entity.pdbx_description
1 polymer ?
#
loop_
_entity_poly.entity_id
_entity_poly.type
_entity_poly.pdbx_seq_one_letter_code
_entity_poly.pdbx_strand_id
1 'polypeptide(L)'
;MKRKWLAGLLTAALISTAIAGCGGTKEQAGAQTNTPSASGTEQTESTASEADAGDLSGQEEYVCKIVCVGDATSESCEKVAEAASEITLAKYNTRIELVRLSYGSFSEEVNLMLSSGEKLDLFPNFAFSTITAANTGQILALDDLLPDYGKDILSVVPDTDWNCVSIGGQIYGVPNNKDKAEGFGIAMRTDMLEASGYDISAIKTEEDLEGLFAAVKEKYPDSYPLVSDNGGMGYYNITRDDLGGDFGWLENCLDDSEMTVVDWYETDTFKDIVQRRYDWAQQGYIMPDAATNTQNAYELMAAGKGFSYFCNTKPGIEAEWSRKVGKDITVVELVETYRTSASGMNTWYIAHNSEKPERAMQVLNEIYSNPDLSNILINGIEGENFLIDEEKGVLTYPEGVDASNTTYSSVAWVWPNELISIPWEVDGADIWKQTEEFNNNAKLSKAFGFVWDNSDVLNEITACNNVMAKYKNALDCGSLNPEEAVPKMVQELKDAGIDTIIAEKQAQLDAWAAQQ
;
A
#
# COMPACT_ATOMS: atom_id res chain seq x y z
N MET A 1 -22.45 -14.62 53.81
CA MET A 1 -23.00 -13.96 55.02
C MET A 1 -23.18 -12.47 54.76
N LYS A 2 -24.20 -11.88 55.37
CA LYS A 2 -24.89 -10.62 55.00
C LYS A 2 -24.15 -9.34 55.45
N ARG A 3 -24.21 -8.28 54.63
CA ARG A 3 -24.72 -6.90 54.92
C ARG A 3 -24.44 -5.99 53.68
N LYS A 4 -25.39 -5.45 52.88
CA LYS A 4 -26.44 -4.41 53.11
C LYS A 4 -25.82 -3.07 53.58
N TRP A 5 -25.86 -1.89 52.92
CA TRP A 5 -26.85 -1.09 52.13
C TRP A 5 -26.14 -0.05 51.22
N LEU A 6 -26.60 0.28 49.99
CA LEU A 6 -27.69 1.19 49.56
C LEU A 6 -27.41 2.70 49.81
N ALA A 7 -27.18 3.47 48.73
CA ALA A 7 -27.78 4.79 48.48
C ALA A 7 -27.43 5.25 47.05
N GLY A 8 -28.45 5.60 46.27
CA GLY A 8 -28.32 6.14 44.92
C GLY A 8 -29.05 7.47 44.75
N LEU A 9 -28.80 8.05 43.58
CA LEU A 9 -29.62 8.99 42.78
C LEU A 9 -29.86 10.42 43.30
N LEU A 10 -29.46 11.37 42.45
CA LEU A 10 -30.12 12.65 42.13
C LEU A 10 -29.45 13.19 40.84
N THR A 11 -29.86 12.72 39.65
CA THR A 11 -30.95 13.19 38.78
C THR A 11 -30.68 14.54 38.11
N ALA A 12 -30.43 14.45 36.80
CA ALA A 12 -30.43 15.53 35.82
C ALA A 12 -31.81 16.18 35.70
N ALA A 13 -31.82 17.50 35.55
CA ALA A 13 -32.99 18.27 35.15
C ALA A 13 -32.56 19.26 34.07
N LEU A 14 -33.04 19.06 32.84
CA LEU A 14 -33.05 20.07 31.78
C LEU A 14 -34.20 19.76 30.80
N ILE A 15 -35.27 20.53 30.96
CA ILE A 15 -36.47 20.69 30.10
C ILE A 15 -36.75 22.20 30.30
N SER A 16 -36.95 23.10 29.32
CA SER A 16 -37.34 23.03 27.92
C SER A 16 -37.31 24.41 27.25
N THR A 17 -37.12 24.41 25.93
CA THR A 17 -37.78 25.20 24.87
C THR A 17 -37.68 26.73 24.79
N ALA A 18 -37.30 27.21 23.59
CA ALA A 18 -38.13 28.13 22.82
C ALA A 18 -37.98 27.87 21.30
N ILE A 19 -39.11 27.56 20.66
CA ILE A 19 -39.33 27.53 19.21
C ILE A 19 -39.76 28.94 18.79
N ALA A 20 -39.19 29.47 17.71
CA ALA A 20 -39.82 30.48 16.88
C ALA A 20 -39.37 30.25 15.42
N GLY A 21 -40.31 29.80 14.58
CA GLY A 21 -40.15 29.69 13.13
C GLY A 21 -40.77 30.89 12.41
N CYS A 22 -40.34 31.06 11.16
CA CYS A 22 -41.00 31.62 9.96
C CYS A 22 -39.85 31.71 8.92
N GLY A 23 -39.88 31.15 7.70
CA GLY A 23 -40.99 30.89 6.80
C GLY A 23 -40.84 31.80 5.56
N GLY A 24 -40.56 31.21 4.38
CA GLY A 24 -40.59 31.84 3.05
C GLY A 24 -39.21 32.02 2.40
N THR A 25 -38.97 31.80 1.11
CA THR A 25 -39.81 31.42 -0.04
C THR A 25 -38.88 30.91 -1.15
N LYS A 26 -39.35 30.00 -2.00
CA LYS A 26 -38.73 29.63 -3.28
C LYS A 26 -38.65 30.85 -4.20
N GLU A 27 -37.54 31.01 -4.92
CA GLU A 27 -37.59 31.51 -6.29
C GLU A 27 -36.44 30.95 -7.14
N GLN A 28 -36.81 30.43 -8.30
CA GLN A 28 -35.98 29.85 -9.33
C GLN A 28 -36.15 30.75 -10.57
N ALA A 29 -35.08 31.40 -11.01
CA ALA A 29 -34.84 31.98 -12.34
C ALA A 29 -33.47 32.66 -12.24
N GLY A 30 -32.53 32.59 -13.16
CA GLY A 30 -32.54 32.30 -14.59
C GLY A 30 -31.29 33.02 -15.10
N ALA A 31 -30.55 32.38 -15.99
CA ALA A 31 -29.34 32.93 -16.58
C ALA A 31 -29.58 34.31 -17.22
N GLN A 32 -28.69 35.26 -16.96
CA GLN A 32 -28.11 36.14 -17.99
C GLN A 32 -26.94 36.97 -17.46
N THR A 33 -25.80 36.71 -18.08
CA THR A 33 -24.74 37.65 -18.48
C THR A 33 -25.00 39.13 -18.19
N ASN A 34 -24.10 39.76 -17.43
CA ASN A 34 -23.55 41.07 -17.79
C ASN A 34 -22.25 41.36 -17.03
N THR A 35 -21.19 41.49 -17.81
CA THR A 35 -19.89 42.07 -17.48
C THR A 35 -20.03 43.50 -16.93
N PRO A 36 -19.15 43.89 -16.00
CA PRO A 36 -18.65 45.26 -15.96
C PRO A 36 -17.14 45.27 -16.25
N SER A 37 -16.76 46.04 -17.26
CA SER A 37 -15.39 46.43 -17.57
C SER A 37 -15.05 47.74 -16.85
N ALA A 38 -13.84 47.80 -16.28
CA ALA A 38 -12.95 48.96 -16.02
C ALA A 38 -12.13 48.61 -14.76
N SER A 39 -10.82 48.83 -14.63
CA SER A 39 -9.84 49.63 -15.36
C SER A 39 -8.46 49.11 -14.92
N GLY A 40 -7.46 49.34 -15.77
CA GLY A 40 -6.15 48.69 -15.71
C GLY A 40 -5.31 48.93 -14.46
N THR A 41 -4.45 47.95 -14.21
CA THR A 41 -3.18 48.10 -13.53
C THR A 41 -2.13 47.35 -14.34
N GLU A 42 -0.97 47.96 -14.48
CA GLU A 42 0.13 47.63 -15.39
C GLU A 42 0.59 46.17 -15.27
N GLN A 43 0.61 45.48 -16.40
CA GLN A 43 1.40 44.26 -16.60
C GLN A 43 2.88 44.66 -16.61
N THR A 44 3.57 44.36 -15.52
CA THR A 44 5.01 44.12 -15.60
C THR A 44 5.17 42.72 -16.17
N GLU A 45 5.53 42.63 -17.46
CA GLU A 45 6.08 41.41 -18.04
C GLU A 45 7.36 41.07 -17.26
N SER A 46 7.27 40.17 -16.29
CA SER A 46 8.42 39.35 -15.91
C SER A 46 8.56 38.28 -16.99
N THR A 47 9.42 38.55 -17.97
CA THR A 47 10.03 37.51 -18.79
C THR A 47 10.57 36.44 -17.87
N ALA A 48 9.87 35.30 -17.78
CA ALA A 48 10.43 34.06 -17.28
C ALA A 48 11.55 33.69 -18.25
N SER A 49 12.78 34.02 -17.88
CA SER A 49 13.94 33.40 -18.49
C SER A 49 13.86 31.92 -18.18
N GLU A 50 14.09 31.06 -19.19
CA GLU A 50 14.52 29.68 -18.99
C GLU A 50 15.73 29.71 -18.04
N ALA A 51 15.46 29.57 -16.74
CA ALA A 51 16.47 29.27 -15.77
C ALA A 51 16.76 27.78 -15.94
N ASP A 52 17.95 27.51 -16.48
CA ASP A 52 18.69 26.29 -16.17
C ASP A 52 18.50 25.98 -14.68
N ALA A 53 18.20 24.73 -14.32
CA ALA A 53 17.96 24.28 -12.94
C ALA A 53 19.27 24.23 -12.13
N GLY A 54 20.11 25.26 -12.30
CA GLY A 54 21.41 25.44 -11.68
C GLY A 54 21.27 26.03 -10.29
N ASP A 55 22.08 25.49 -9.38
CA ASP A 55 22.49 26.01 -8.07
C ASP A 55 21.55 27.06 -7.45
N LEU A 56 20.64 26.59 -6.59
CA LEU A 56 19.72 27.39 -5.79
C LEU A 56 20.26 27.67 -4.38
N SER A 57 21.56 27.45 -4.13
CA SER A 57 22.17 27.63 -2.80
C SER A 57 22.16 29.08 -2.28
N GLY A 58 21.90 30.06 -3.13
CA GLY A 58 21.80 31.47 -2.74
C GLY A 58 20.50 31.88 -2.02
N GLN A 59 19.54 30.97 -1.88
CA GLN A 59 18.24 31.23 -1.23
C GLN A 59 18.36 31.19 0.32
N GLU A 60 17.32 31.61 1.05
CA GLU A 60 17.28 31.48 2.52
C GLU A 60 17.34 30.00 2.94
N GLU A 61 18.06 29.72 4.02
CA GLU A 61 18.19 28.37 4.57
C GLU A 61 16.82 27.87 5.04
N TYR A 62 16.49 26.64 4.65
CA TYR A 62 15.28 25.96 5.09
C TYR A 62 15.62 24.60 5.70
N VAL A 63 14.81 24.13 6.63
CA VAL A 63 14.86 22.75 7.13
C VAL A 63 13.65 22.01 6.59
N CYS A 64 13.86 21.00 5.76
CA CYS A 64 12.84 20.11 5.22
C CYS A 64 12.71 18.89 6.14
N LYS A 65 11.56 18.72 6.78
CA LYS A 65 11.29 17.60 7.68
C LYS A 65 10.64 16.43 6.94
N ILE A 66 11.34 15.29 6.96
CA ILE A 66 10.95 14.04 6.34
C ILE A 66 10.56 13.06 7.43
N VAL A 67 9.34 12.52 7.37
CA VAL A 67 8.88 11.44 8.26
C VAL A 67 8.69 10.18 7.44
N CYS A 68 9.31 9.07 7.84
CA CYS A 68 9.26 7.80 7.11
C CYS A 68 9.14 6.60 8.07
N VAL A 69 8.60 5.47 7.60
CA VAL A 69 8.36 4.27 8.42
C VAL A 69 9.55 3.33 8.46
N GLY A 70 9.91 2.88 9.66
CA GLY A 70 10.77 1.75 9.95
C GLY A 70 11.78 2.04 11.06
N ASP A 71 12.50 1.02 11.50
CA ASP A 71 13.26 1.08 12.75
C ASP A 71 14.56 1.85 12.58
N ALA A 72 14.78 2.86 13.42
CA ALA A 72 16.05 3.54 13.55
C ALA A 72 16.15 4.22 14.93
N THR A 73 17.37 4.39 15.41
CA THR A 73 17.61 5.27 16.57
C THR A 73 17.58 6.74 16.14
N SER A 74 17.24 7.65 17.07
CA SER A 74 17.29 9.10 16.80
C SER A 74 18.70 9.55 16.41
N GLU A 75 19.75 9.01 17.04
CA GLU A 75 21.14 9.31 16.70
C GLU A 75 21.48 8.89 15.25
N SER A 76 21.03 7.70 14.81
CA SER A 76 21.23 7.29 13.42
C SER A 76 20.45 8.17 12.45
N CYS A 77 19.23 8.60 12.79
CA CYS A 77 18.47 9.55 11.98
C CYS A 77 19.20 10.89 11.85
N GLU A 78 19.80 11.40 12.93
CA GLU A 78 20.58 12.66 12.92
C GLU A 78 21.80 12.55 12.00
N LYS A 79 22.57 11.45 12.07
CA LYS A 79 23.73 11.24 11.18
C LYS A 79 23.32 11.11 9.71
N VAL A 80 22.25 10.36 9.43
CA VAL A 80 21.70 10.22 8.07
C VAL A 80 21.21 11.57 7.55
N ALA A 81 20.50 12.33 8.37
CA ALA A 81 20.04 13.67 8.04
C ALA A 81 21.20 14.64 7.78
N GLU A 82 22.29 14.56 8.54
CA GLU A 82 23.50 15.37 8.32
C GLU A 82 24.15 15.05 6.97
N ALA A 83 24.40 13.76 6.68
CA ALA A 83 24.97 13.32 5.41
C ALA A 83 24.08 13.71 4.21
N ALA A 84 22.77 13.50 4.32
CA ALA A 84 21.81 13.90 3.29
C ALA A 84 21.72 15.43 3.13
N SER A 85 21.92 16.18 4.23
CA SER A 85 21.95 17.64 4.21
C SER A 85 23.14 18.19 3.44
N GLU A 86 24.29 17.50 3.37
CA GLU A 86 25.45 17.99 2.60
C GLU A 86 25.09 18.17 1.11
N ILE A 87 24.34 17.21 0.55
CA ILE A 87 23.88 17.24 -0.85
C ILE A 87 22.86 18.37 -1.05
N THR A 88 21.84 18.41 -0.19
CA THR A 88 20.70 19.33 -0.34
C THR A 88 21.04 20.77 0.05
N LEU A 89 22.00 21.00 0.95
CA LEU A 89 22.55 22.33 1.23
C LEU A 89 23.33 22.86 0.03
N ALA A 90 24.19 22.04 -0.57
CA ALA A 90 25.02 22.46 -1.70
C ALA A 90 24.19 22.87 -2.92
N LYS A 91 23.05 22.21 -3.16
CA LYS A 91 22.18 22.50 -4.32
C LYS A 91 21.07 23.51 -4.02
N TYR A 92 20.49 23.46 -2.83
CA TYR A 92 19.25 24.17 -2.51
C TYR A 92 19.37 25.04 -1.26
N ASN A 93 20.47 25.02 -0.51
CA ASN A 93 20.53 25.60 0.83
C ASN A 93 19.36 25.13 1.72
N THR A 94 19.07 23.82 1.66
CA THR A 94 18.03 23.17 2.46
C THR A 94 18.65 22.04 3.26
N ARG A 95 18.41 22.00 4.56
CA ARG A 95 18.80 20.89 5.44
C ARG A 95 17.67 19.88 5.53
N ILE A 96 18.03 18.62 5.77
CA ILE A 96 17.08 17.56 6.07
C ILE A 96 16.99 17.39 7.59
N GLU A 97 15.76 17.28 8.09
CA GLU A 97 15.45 16.69 9.39
C GLU A 97 14.74 15.36 9.11
N LEU A 98 15.28 14.25 9.62
CA LEU A 98 14.71 12.92 9.39
C LEU A 98 14.13 12.34 10.67
N VAL A 99 12.89 11.88 10.59
CA VAL A 99 12.23 11.10 11.64
C VAL A 99 11.80 9.75 11.10
N ARG A 100 12.17 8.70 11.83
CA ARG A 100 11.80 7.31 11.54
C ARG A 100 10.84 6.81 12.61
N LEU A 101 9.62 6.46 12.20
CA LEU A 101 8.58 5.98 13.10
C LEU A 101 8.36 4.48 12.93
N SER A 102 7.97 3.81 14.01
CA SER A 102 7.64 2.39 13.96
C SER A 102 6.44 2.13 13.06
N TYR A 103 6.36 0.95 12.46
CA TYR A 103 5.22 0.52 11.64
C TYR A 103 3.88 0.64 12.38
N GLY A 104 3.85 0.36 13.68
CA GLY A 104 2.64 0.38 14.49
C GLY A 104 2.18 1.79 14.90
N SER A 105 3.08 2.78 14.95
CA SER A 105 2.77 4.14 15.41
C SER A 105 2.71 5.19 14.29
N PHE A 106 3.24 4.87 13.10
CA PHE A 106 3.39 5.81 11.99
C PHE A 106 2.10 6.60 11.68
N SER A 107 0.98 5.90 11.46
CA SER A 107 -0.29 6.56 11.05
C SER A 107 -0.82 7.51 12.13
N GLU A 108 -0.78 7.12 13.41
CA GLU A 108 -1.29 7.95 14.51
C GLU A 108 -0.42 9.21 14.69
N GLU A 109 0.90 9.05 14.69
CA GLU A 109 1.85 10.16 14.88
C GLU A 109 1.85 11.14 13.71
N VAL A 110 1.81 10.66 12.46
CA VAL A 110 1.71 11.54 11.28
C VAL A 110 0.39 12.32 11.30
N ASN A 111 -0.74 11.68 11.64
CA ASN A 111 -2.02 12.37 11.80
C ASN A 111 -1.98 13.45 12.90
N LEU A 112 -1.25 13.20 14.00
CA LEU A 112 -1.04 14.20 15.04
C LEU A 112 -0.22 15.39 14.52
N MET A 113 0.84 15.17 13.75
CA MET A 113 1.62 16.25 13.14
C MET A 113 0.76 17.10 12.20
N LEU A 114 0.00 16.44 11.32
CA LEU A 114 -0.90 17.09 10.35
C LEU A 114 -2.00 17.93 11.02
N SER A 115 -2.54 17.47 12.16
CA SER A 115 -3.65 18.15 12.86
C SER A 115 -3.19 19.20 13.87
N SER A 116 -2.00 19.06 14.46
CA SER A 116 -1.45 20.01 15.44
C SER A 116 -0.78 21.23 14.80
N GLY A 117 -0.47 21.17 13.51
CA GLY A 117 0.32 22.19 12.83
C GLY A 117 1.81 22.12 13.17
N GLU A 118 2.27 21.03 13.79
CA GLU A 118 3.70 20.72 13.86
C GLU A 118 4.28 20.68 12.45
N LYS A 119 5.52 21.12 12.26
CA LYS A 119 6.16 21.07 10.95
C LYS A 119 6.19 19.64 10.41
N LEU A 120 5.83 19.49 9.14
CA LEU A 120 5.97 18.28 8.33
C LEU A 120 6.04 18.73 6.88
N ASP A 121 7.02 18.21 6.12
CA ASP A 121 7.17 18.53 4.70
C ASP A 121 6.88 17.32 3.82
N LEU A 122 7.59 16.21 4.06
CA LEU A 122 7.51 15.01 3.22
C LEU A 122 7.17 13.77 4.05
N PHE A 123 6.25 12.95 3.55
CA PHE A 123 5.93 11.64 4.12
C PHE A 123 5.32 10.69 3.07
N PRO A 124 5.49 9.37 3.21
CA PRO A 124 4.92 8.38 2.31
C PRO A 124 3.44 8.05 2.62
N ASN A 125 2.74 7.45 1.66
CA ASN A 125 1.38 6.90 1.81
C ASN A 125 1.30 5.61 2.63
N PHE A 126 2.10 5.50 3.70
CA PHE A 126 2.06 4.31 4.55
C PHE A 126 0.91 4.37 5.56
N ALA A 127 -0.07 3.48 5.42
CA ALA A 127 -1.32 3.49 6.19
C ALA A 127 -2.13 4.79 6.04
N PHE A 128 -2.06 5.39 4.85
CA PHE A 128 -2.88 6.52 4.41
C PHE A 128 -3.49 6.22 3.04
N SER A 129 -4.75 6.57 2.86
CA SER A 129 -5.39 6.63 1.54
C SER A 129 -5.14 8.00 0.92
N THR A 130 -4.63 8.04 -0.33
CA THR A 130 -4.39 9.30 -1.05
C THR A 130 -5.67 10.10 -1.21
N ILE A 131 -6.78 9.44 -1.57
CA ILE A 131 -8.06 10.11 -1.75
C ILE A 131 -8.60 10.69 -0.46
N THR A 132 -8.49 9.97 0.66
CA THR A 132 -8.89 10.50 1.97
C THR A 132 -8.02 11.68 2.37
N ALA A 133 -6.70 11.59 2.20
CA ALA A 133 -5.78 12.67 2.54
C ALA A 133 -6.02 13.92 1.69
N ALA A 134 -6.31 13.77 0.39
CA ALA A 134 -6.68 14.86 -0.51
C ALA A 134 -8.02 15.50 -0.11
N ASN A 135 -9.08 14.69 0.05
CA ASN A 135 -10.43 15.18 0.38
C ASN A 135 -10.49 15.86 1.76
N THR A 136 -9.63 15.47 2.70
CA THR A 136 -9.52 16.10 4.03
C THR A 136 -8.53 17.27 4.08
N GLY A 137 -7.84 17.57 2.97
CA GLY A 137 -6.88 18.67 2.89
C GLY A 137 -5.60 18.44 3.69
N GLN A 138 -5.24 17.19 3.97
CA GLN A 138 -4.01 16.84 4.70
C GLN A 138 -2.75 16.95 3.83
N ILE A 139 -2.90 16.87 2.51
CA ILE A 139 -1.81 16.90 1.53
C ILE A 139 -2.08 17.95 0.45
N LEU A 140 -1.02 18.49 -0.14
CA LEU A 140 -1.11 19.50 -1.19
C LEU A 140 -1.28 18.87 -2.58
N ALA A 141 -2.03 19.55 -3.45
CA ALA A 141 -1.96 19.31 -4.88
C ALA A 141 -0.58 19.75 -5.41
N LEU A 142 -0.03 19.00 -6.36
CA LEU A 142 1.36 19.10 -6.81
C LEU A 142 1.50 19.73 -8.20
N ASP A 143 0.38 20.03 -8.86
CA ASP A 143 0.33 20.55 -10.24
C ASP A 143 1.12 21.85 -10.43
N ASP A 144 1.11 22.74 -9.42
CA ASP A 144 1.87 24.00 -9.44
C ASP A 144 3.35 23.83 -9.05
N LEU A 145 3.74 22.67 -8.51
CA LEU A 145 5.09 22.40 -8.00
C LEU A 145 5.91 21.55 -8.98
N LEU A 146 5.30 20.52 -9.58
CA LEU A 146 5.98 19.57 -10.45
C LEU A 146 6.67 20.22 -11.67
N PRO A 147 6.02 21.12 -12.43
CA PRO A 147 6.64 21.70 -13.64
C PRO A 147 7.91 22.50 -13.35
N ASP A 148 7.94 23.19 -12.21
CA ASP A 148 9.01 24.12 -11.86
C ASP A 148 10.10 23.47 -11.00
N TYR A 149 9.73 22.53 -10.12
CA TYR A 149 10.63 21.96 -9.10
C TYR A 149 10.78 20.43 -9.16
N GLY A 150 9.95 19.74 -9.95
CA GLY A 150 9.89 18.27 -10.03
C GLY A 150 10.28 17.69 -11.40
N LYS A 151 11.17 18.35 -12.15
CA LYS A 151 11.47 17.97 -13.54
C LYS A 151 12.08 16.57 -13.68
N ASP A 152 12.94 16.15 -12.75
CA ASP A 152 13.51 14.80 -12.80
C ASP A 152 12.43 13.77 -12.48
N ILE A 153 11.57 14.04 -11.50
CA ILE A 153 10.39 13.21 -11.20
C ILE A 153 9.56 12.98 -12.46
N LEU A 154 9.20 14.06 -13.15
CA LEU A 154 8.43 13.99 -14.41
C LEU A 154 9.13 13.17 -15.50
N SER A 155 10.46 13.05 -15.45
CA SER A 155 11.23 12.26 -16.41
C SER A 155 11.36 10.77 -16.06
N VAL A 156 11.23 10.41 -14.77
CA VAL A 156 11.45 9.04 -14.28
C VAL A 156 10.17 8.33 -13.84
N VAL A 157 9.08 9.06 -13.58
CA VAL A 157 7.77 8.48 -13.28
C VAL A 157 7.02 8.27 -14.59
N PRO A 158 6.60 7.03 -14.92
CA PRO A 158 5.82 6.76 -16.13
C PRO A 158 4.51 7.54 -16.19
N ASP A 159 4.16 8.07 -17.37
CA ASP A 159 2.94 8.86 -17.57
C ASP A 159 1.66 8.14 -17.08
N THR A 160 1.61 6.82 -17.23
CA THR A 160 0.48 5.99 -16.80
C THR A 160 0.23 6.05 -15.30
N ASP A 161 1.29 6.24 -14.50
CA ASP A 161 1.20 6.13 -13.04
C ASP A 161 0.58 7.39 -12.41
N TRP A 162 0.59 8.54 -13.11
CA TRP A 162 0.00 9.79 -12.62
C TRP A 162 -1.52 9.70 -12.45
N ASN A 163 -2.20 8.89 -13.25
CA ASN A 163 -3.65 8.73 -13.16
C ASN A 163 -4.08 8.18 -11.80
N CYS A 164 -3.26 7.32 -11.20
CA CYS A 164 -3.62 6.64 -9.97
C CYS A 164 -3.45 7.50 -8.71
N VAL A 165 -2.81 8.66 -8.86
CA VAL A 165 -2.64 9.68 -7.82
C VAL A 165 -3.38 10.97 -8.14
N SER A 166 -4.19 10.95 -9.20
CA SER A 166 -4.98 12.08 -9.66
C SER A 166 -6.39 12.01 -9.11
N ILE A 167 -6.78 13.00 -8.31
CA ILE A 167 -8.11 13.10 -7.70
C ILE A 167 -8.71 14.43 -8.12
N GLY A 168 -9.92 14.39 -8.70
CA GLY A 168 -10.57 15.61 -9.21
C GLY A 168 -9.77 16.35 -10.30
N GLY A 169 -8.88 15.63 -11.02
CA GLY A 169 -8.02 16.21 -12.05
C GLY A 169 -6.76 16.91 -11.55
N GLN A 170 -6.41 16.75 -10.25
CA GLN A 170 -5.20 17.28 -9.65
C GLN A 170 -4.33 16.15 -9.10
N ILE A 171 -3.00 16.30 -9.15
CA ILE A 171 -2.04 15.30 -8.68
C ILE A 171 -1.76 15.52 -7.20
N TYR A 172 -1.96 14.52 -6.34
CA TYR A 172 -1.79 14.65 -4.88
C TYR A 172 -0.60 13.87 -4.30
N GLY A 173 0.08 13.08 -5.12
CA GLY A 173 1.25 12.31 -4.68
C GLY A 173 2.18 12.00 -5.83
N VAL A 174 3.41 11.62 -5.50
CA VAL A 174 4.40 11.15 -6.47
C VAL A 174 4.61 9.65 -6.30
N PRO A 175 4.24 8.81 -7.30
CA PRO A 175 4.43 7.36 -7.23
C PRO A 175 5.89 6.93 -7.11
N ASN A 176 6.19 6.03 -6.18
CA ASN A 176 7.53 5.49 -5.97
C ASN A 176 8.00 4.70 -7.20
N ASN A 177 9.29 4.77 -7.50
CA ASN A 177 9.95 3.87 -8.44
C ASN A 177 10.47 2.63 -7.69
N LYS A 178 9.65 1.58 -7.69
CA LYS A 178 9.84 0.27 -7.04
C LYS A 178 9.12 -0.84 -7.82
N ASP A 179 8.92 -2.01 -7.23
CA ASP A 179 7.97 -3.01 -7.75
C ASP A 179 6.53 -2.45 -7.80
N LYS A 180 5.98 -2.25 -9.00
CA LYS A 180 4.65 -1.65 -9.24
C LYS A 180 3.62 -2.65 -9.76
N ALA A 181 4.02 -3.91 -9.84
CA ALA A 181 3.19 -5.01 -10.28
C ALA A 181 3.09 -6.07 -9.20
N GLU A 182 2.12 -6.95 -9.36
CA GLU A 182 1.93 -8.11 -8.51
C GLU A 182 1.64 -9.33 -9.36
N GLY A 183 2.26 -10.44 -9.00
CA GLY A 183 1.72 -11.76 -9.31
C GLY A 183 1.35 -12.46 -8.01
N PHE A 184 0.74 -13.64 -8.13
CA PHE A 184 0.41 -14.47 -6.97
C PHE A 184 0.85 -15.90 -7.22
N GLY A 185 1.22 -16.58 -6.14
CA GLY A 185 1.77 -17.91 -6.19
C GLY A 185 1.76 -18.59 -4.84
N ILE A 186 2.55 -19.65 -4.74
CA ILE A 186 2.70 -20.44 -3.52
C ILE A 186 4.17 -20.59 -3.17
N ALA A 187 4.54 -20.16 -1.97
CA ALA A 187 5.85 -20.35 -1.37
C ALA A 187 5.90 -21.69 -0.64
N MET A 188 6.88 -22.53 -0.97
CA MET A 188 6.98 -23.91 -0.50
C MET A 188 8.37 -24.22 0.06
N ARG A 189 8.43 -24.98 1.16
CA ARG A 189 9.68 -25.53 1.68
C ARG A 189 10.35 -26.45 0.66
N THR A 190 11.48 -26.04 0.10
CA THR A 190 12.17 -26.76 -0.98
C THR A 190 12.56 -28.17 -0.56
N ASP A 191 13.06 -28.35 0.67
CA ASP A 191 13.45 -29.67 1.18
C ASP A 191 12.27 -30.65 1.28
N MET A 192 11.08 -30.16 1.66
CA MET A 192 9.85 -30.96 1.71
C MET A 192 9.31 -31.23 0.31
N LEU A 193 9.41 -30.25 -0.59
CA LEU A 193 9.00 -30.37 -1.98
C LEU A 193 9.84 -31.44 -2.71
N GLU A 194 11.16 -31.33 -2.68
CA GLU A 194 12.07 -32.31 -3.30
C GLU A 194 11.85 -33.71 -2.72
N ALA A 195 11.69 -33.79 -1.40
CA ALA A 195 11.41 -35.05 -0.76
C ALA A 195 10.05 -35.64 -1.19
N SER A 196 9.02 -34.84 -1.46
CA SER A 196 7.74 -35.35 -1.97
C SER A 196 7.88 -36.07 -3.33
N GLY A 197 8.88 -35.68 -4.12
CA GLY A 197 9.09 -36.19 -5.48
C GLY A 197 8.01 -35.77 -6.47
N TYR A 198 7.19 -34.77 -6.11
CA TYR A 198 6.11 -34.27 -6.94
C TYR A 198 6.65 -33.36 -8.05
N ASP A 199 6.15 -33.54 -9.27
CA ASP A 199 6.49 -32.67 -10.40
C ASP A 199 5.61 -31.42 -10.41
N ILE A 200 6.22 -30.28 -10.10
CA ILE A 200 5.53 -28.99 -10.03
C ILE A 200 5.37 -28.30 -11.39
N SER A 201 5.94 -28.83 -12.47
CA SER A 201 5.89 -28.20 -13.79
C SER A 201 4.46 -28.05 -14.33
N ALA A 202 3.57 -28.98 -13.95
CA ALA A 202 2.17 -29.00 -14.31
C ALA A 202 1.28 -28.07 -13.46
N ILE A 203 1.79 -27.54 -12.34
CA ILE A 203 1.01 -26.65 -11.46
C ILE A 203 0.89 -25.29 -12.13
N LYS A 204 -0.36 -24.87 -12.39
CA LYS A 204 -0.69 -23.56 -13.00
C LYS A 204 -1.82 -22.86 -12.25
N THR A 205 -2.64 -23.61 -11.54
CA THR A 205 -3.78 -23.12 -10.77
C THR A 205 -3.75 -23.70 -9.35
N GLU A 206 -4.59 -23.18 -8.47
CA GLU A 206 -4.73 -23.77 -7.14
C GLU A 206 -5.28 -25.20 -7.17
N GLU A 207 -6.07 -25.56 -8.19
CA GLU A 207 -6.63 -26.92 -8.32
C GLU A 207 -5.53 -27.96 -8.51
N ASP A 208 -4.47 -27.59 -9.24
CA ASP A 208 -3.33 -28.47 -9.50
C ASP A 208 -2.51 -28.79 -8.23
N LEU A 209 -2.75 -28.07 -7.12
CA LEU A 209 -2.04 -28.26 -5.84
C LEU A 209 -2.54 -29.46 -5.04
N GLU A 210 -3.75 -29.97 -5.30
CA GLU A 210 -4.35 -31.02 -4.45
C GLU A 210 -3.47 -32.28 -4.40
N GLY A 211 -2.92 -32.70 -5.55
CA GLY A 211 -2.01 -33.84 -5.60
C GLY A 211 -0.71 -33.61 -4.84
N LEU A 212 -0.15 -32.38 -4.89
CA LEU A 212 1.04 -32.02 -4.13
C LEU A 212 0.76 -32.03 -2.63
N PHE A 213 -0.37 -31.46 -2.20
CA PHE A 213 -0.78 -31.44 -0.80
C PHE A 213 -1.02 -32.83 -0.24
N ALA A 214 -1.63 -33.73 -1.03
CA ALA A 214 -1.76 -35.14 -0.67
C ALA A 214 -0.39 -35.81 -0.46
N ALA A 215 0.55 -35.64 -1.41
CA ALA A 215 1.88 -36.23 -1.34
C ALA A 215 2.69 -35.72 -0.14
N VAL A 216 2.62 -34.42 0.14
CA VAL A 216 3.26 -33.81 1.30
C VAL A 216 2.63 -34.32 2.60
N LYS A 217 1.30 -34.41 2.67
CA LYS A 217 0.61 -34.88 3.88
C LYS A 217 0.94 -36.34 4.20
N GLU A 218 1.03 -37.20 3.18
CA GLU A 218 1.43 -38.60 3.35
C GLU A 218 2.85 -38.70 3.92
N LYS A 219 3.78 -37.88 3.42
CA LYS A 219 5.19 -37.94 3.83
C LYS A 219 5.47 -37.21 5.15
N TYR A 220 4.74 -36.15 5.44
CA TYR A 220 4.89 -35.29 6.61
C TYR A 220 3.56 -35.16 7.36
N PRO A 221 3.07 -36.25 8.00
CA PRO A 221 1.73 -36.28 8.61
C PRO A 221 1.55 -35.25 9.74
N ASP A 222 2.63 -34.88 10.44
CA ASP A 222 2.65 -33.90 11.52
C ASP A 222 2.78 -32.44 11.03
N SER A 223 2.92 -32.23 9.72
CA SER A 223 2.94 -30.92 9.08
C SER A 223 1.64 -30.68 8.30
N TYR A 224 1.30 -29.41 8.09
CA TYR A 224 0.18 -29.01 7.27
C TYR A 224 0.70 -28.57 5.88
N PRO A 225 0.19 -29.17 4.78
CA PRO A 225 0.45 -28.70 3.43
C PRO A 225 0.32 -27.19 3.28
N LEU A 226 -0.74 -26.58 3.84
CA LEU A 226 -1.01 -25.16 3.73
C LEU A 226 -1.31 -24.56 5.11
N VAL A 227 -0.62 -23.48 5.46
CA VAL A 227 -0.83 -22.75 6.72
C VAL A 227 -1.51 -21.39 6.51
N SER A 228 -2.02 -20.82 7.58
CA SER A 228 -2.48 -19.42 7.62
C SER A 228 -1.36 -18.46 8.00
N ASP A 229 -1.53 -17.17 7.73
CA ASP A 229 -0.71 -16.08 8.25
C ASP A 229 -1.55 -15.20 9.17
N ASN A 230 -1.31 -15.25 10.49
CA ASN A 230 -2.06 -14.46 11.49
C ASN A 230 -3.60 -14.61 11.37
N GLY A 231 -4.09 -15.81 11.05
CA GLY A 231 -5.52 -16.06 10.88
C GLY A 231 -6.03 -15.91 9.45
N GLY A 232 -5.22 -15.31 8.57
CA GLY A 232 -5.58 -14.98 7.19
C GLY A 232 -5.07 -16.00 6.16
N MET A 233 -5.88 -16.18 5.11
CA MET A 233 -5.54 -16.93 3.89
C MET A 233 -6.13 -16.22 2.64
N GLY A 234 -6.20 -14.88 2.69
CA GLY A 234 -6.93 -14.04 1.74
C GLY A 234 -6.26 -13.82 0.38
N TYR A 235 -5.15 -14.50 0.08
CA TYR A 235 -4.58 -14.51 -1.27
C TYR A 235 -5.44 -15.37 -2.18
N TYR A 236 -6.25 -14.74 -3.01
CA TYR A 236 -6.93 -15.42 -4.12
C TYR A 236 -6.01 -15.43 -5.34
N ASN A 237 -5.65 -16.60 -5.85
CA ASN A 237 -4.76 -16.71 -7.02
C ASN A 237 -5.57 -16.57 -8.32
N ILE A 238 -6.09 -15.35 -8.54
CA ILE A 238 -6.79 -14.93 -9.77
C ILE A 238 -6.38 -13.50 -10.14
N THR A 239 -6.52 -13.14 -11.41
CA THR A 239 -6.37 -11.75 -11.88
C THR A 239 -7.62 -10.95 -11.55
N ARG A 240 -7.53 -9.97 -10.64
CA ARG A 240 -8.68 -9.19 -10.16
C ARG A 240 -8.31 -7.74 -9.88
N ASP A 241 -9.30 -6.87 -9.83
CA ASP A 241 -9.12 -5.49 -9.38
C ASP A 241 -10.21 -5.16 -8.35
N ASP A 242 -9.83 -4.83 -7.11
CA ASP A 242 -10.78 -4.39 -6.09
C ASP A 242 -11.15 -2.91 -6.22
N LEU A 243 -10.58 -2.25 -7.24
CA LEU A 243 -10.80 -0.86 -7.61
C LEU A 243 -10.37 0.12 -6.51
N GLY A 244 -9.37 -0.24 -5.70
CA GLY A 244 -8.91 0.61 -4.58
C GLY A 244 -9.51 0.23 -3.23
N GLY A 245 -9.98 -1.01 -3.07
CA GLY A 245 -10.44 -1.58 -1.79
C GLY A 245 -11.95 -1.57 -1.56
N ASP A 246 -12.38 -1.66 -0.30
CA ASP A 246 -13.79 -1.81 0.12
C ASP A 246 -14.51 -3.00 -0.56
N PHE A 247 -15.71 -2.77 -1.10
CA PHE A 247 -16.60 -3.78 -1.69
C PHE A 247 -16.82 -3.50 -3.18
N GLY A 248 -17.02 -4.56 -3.97
CA GLY A 248 -17.24 -4.46 -5.42
C GLY A 248 -15.94 -4.54 -6.23
N TRP A 249 -15.80 -5.58 -7.06
CA TRP A 249 -14.56 -5.93 -7.77
C TRP A 249 -14.78 -6.05 -9.28
N LEU A 250 -13.69 -5.99 -10.06
CA LEU A 250 -13.60 -6.58 -11.40
C LEU A 250 -13.00 -8.00 -11.27
N GLU A 251 -13.80 -9.02 -11.54
CA GLU A 251 -13.44 -10.43 -11.36
C GLU A 251 -12.37 -10.91 -12.35
N ASN A 252 -12.31 -10.32 -13.56
CA ASN A 252 -11.22 -10.49 -14.51
C ASN A 252 -10.81 -9.13 -15.06
N CYS A 253 -9.92 -8.45 -14.34
CA CYS A 253 -9.52 -7.08 -14.66
C CYS A 253 -8.72 -6.92 -15.95
N LEU A 254 -8.32 -8.03 -16.59
CA LEU A 254 -7.54 -8.04 -17.83
C LEU A 254 -8.38 -8.38 -19.08
N ASP A 255 -9.65 -8.78 -18.92
CA ASP A 255 -10.51 -9.17 -20.05
C ASP A 255 -11.27 -7.96 -20.63
N ASP A 256 -11.14 -7.77 -21.94
CA ASP A 256 -11.70 -6.68 -22.72
C ASP A 256 -13.23 -6.57 -22.76
N SER A 257 -13.96 -7.59 -22.30
CA SER A 257 -15.41 -7.67 -22.52
C SER A 257 -16.29 -6.75 -21.65
N GLU A 258 -16.10 -6.62 -20.32
CA GLU A 258 -17.00 -5.80 -19.47
C GLU A 258 -16.30 -5.14 -18.24
N MET A 259 -16.51 -3.83 -18.02
CA MET A 259 -16.10 -3.07 -16.81
C MET A 259 -17.24 -3.04 -15.80
N THR A 260 -17.63 -4.22 -15.31
CA THR A 260 -18.75 -4.38 -14.40
C THR A 260 -18.26 -4.69 -12.99
N VAL A 261 -18.60 -3.81 -12.06
CA VAL A 261 -18.39 -3.99 -10.63
C VAL A 261 -19.36 -5.04 -10.11
N VAL A 262 -18.84 -6.16 -9.63
CA VAL A 262 -19.63 -7.28 -9.09
C VAL A 262 -19.51 -7.38 -7.58
N ASP A 263 -20.56 -7.88 -6.92
CA ASP A 263 -20.41 -8.41 -5.56
C ASP A 263 -19.54 -9.67 -5.63
N TRP A 264 -18.27 -9.52 -5.27
CA TRP A 264 -17.30 -10.62 -5.21
C TRP A 264 -17.83 -11.83 -4.43
N TYR A 265 -18.59 -11.60 -3.36
CA TYR A 265 -19.04 -12.66 -2.47
C TYR A 265 -20.22 -13.47 -3.05
N GLU A 266 -20.85 -12.99 -4.12
CA GLU A 266 -21.89 -13.71 -4.86
C GLU A 266 -21.36 -14.48 -6.07
N THR A 267 -20.12 -14.24 -6.50
CA THR A 267 -19.59 -14.88 -7.70
C THR A 267 -19.36 -16.37 -7.50
N ASP A 268 -19.41 -17.11 -8.60
CA ASP A 268 -19.10 -18.54 -8.58
C ASP A 268 -17.60 -18.76 -8.31
N THR A 269 -16.72 -17.86 -8.74
CA THR A 269 -15.29 -17.95 -8.43
C THR A 269 -15.01 -17.88 -6.93
N PHE A 270 -15.64 -16.96 -6.19
CA PHE A 270 -15.48 -16.90 -4.75
C PHE A 270 -15.97 -18.20 -4.09
N LYS A 271 -17.14 -18.71 -4.50
CA LYS A 271 -17.70 -19.97 -3.99
C LYS A 271 -16.76 -21.15 -4.24
N ASP A 272 -16.20 -21.27 -5.44
CA ASP A 272 -15.29 -22.34 -5.81
C ASP A 272 -14.00 -22.30 -4.98
N ILE A 273 -13.46 -21.08 -4.73
CA ILE A 273 -12.30 -20.89 -3.87
C ILE A 273 -12.59 -21.35 -2.43
N VAL A 274 -13.67 -20.87 -1.81
CA VAL A 274 -13.96 -21.22 -0.41
C VAL A 274 -14.40 -22.67 -0.25
N GLN A 275 -15.02 -23.27 -1.29
CA GLN A 275 -15.29 -24.70 -1.34
C GLN A 275 -14.00 -25.50 -1.36
N ARG A 276 -13.03 -25.15 -2.22
CA ARG A 276 -11.72 -25.79 -2.26
C ARG A 276 -10.99 -25.69 -0.92
N ARG A 277 -11.02 -24.52 -0.27
CA ARG A 277 -10.45 -24.33 1.08
C ARG A 277 -11.14 -25.21 2.11
N TYR A 278 -12.48 -25.30 2.08
CA TYR A 278 -13.24 -26.19 2.96
C TYR A 278 -12.85 -27.66 2.76
N ASP A 279 -12.77 -28.13 1.53
CA ASP A 279 -12.39 -29.51 1.21
C ASP A 279 -10.96 -29.82 1.67
N TRP A 280 -10.01 -28.91 1.45
CA TRP A 280 -8.64 -29.05 1.96
C TRP A 280 -8.57 -29.07 3.49
N ALA A 281 -9.40 -28.29 4.18
CA ALA A 281 -9.50 -28.35 5.63
C ALA A 281 -10.06 -29.70 6.10
N GLN A 282 -11.09 -30.25 5.45
CA GLN A 282 -11.62 -31.58 5.77
C GLN A 282 -10.62 -32.71 5.51
N GLN A 283 -9.74 -32.54 4.52
CA GLN A 283 -8.64 -33.47 4.23
C GLN A 283 -7.43 -33.31 5.18
N GLY A 284 -7.45 -32.31 6.09
CA GLY A 284 -6.37 -32.04 7.02
C GLY A 284 -5.13 -31.40 6.37
N TYR A 285 -5.32 -30.79 5.20
CA TYR A 285 -4.28 -30.05 4.49
C TYR A 285 -4.08 -28.65 5.07
N ILE A 286 -5.15 -28.05 5.59
CA ILE A 286 -5.14 -26.79 6.34
C ILE A 286 -5.19 -27.09 7.84
N MET A 287 -4.47 -26.30 8.63
CA MET A 287 -4.47 -26.41 10.09
C MET A 287 -5.86 -26.11 10.70
N PRO A 288 -6.33 -26.88 11.70
CA PRO A 288 -7.69 -26.76 12.23
C PRO A 288 -7.96 -25.45 12.97
N ASP A 289 -6.91 -24.79 13.48
CA ASP A 289 -6.96 -23.50 14.15
C ASP A 289 -6.57 -22.32 13.24
N ALA A 290 -6.48 -22.55 11.91
CA ALA A 290 -6.04 -21.58 10.91
C ALA A 290 -6.70 -20.21 11.09
N ALA A 291 -8.03 -20.13 11.16
CA ALA A 291 -8.75 -18.85 11.25
C ALA A 291 -8.51 -18.06 12.56
N THR A 292 -7.97 -18.71 13.59
CA THR A 292 -7.72 -18.13 14.92
C THR A 292 -6.23 -18.08 15.29
N ASN A 293 -5.36 -18.57 14.39
CA ASN A 293 -3.93 -18.62 14.62
C ASN A 293 -3.33 -17.20 14.68
N THR A 294 -2.35 -17.00 15.55
CA THR A 294 -1.68 -15.71 15.75
C THR A 294 -0.19 -15.74 15.38
N GLN A 295 0.32 -16.87 14.85
CA GLN A 295 1.67 -16.96 14.33
C GLN A 295 1.68 -16.59 12.84
N ASN A 296 2.76 -15.98 12.38
CA ASN A 296 2.90 -15.72 10.95
C ASN A 296 3.30 -16.99 10.18
N ALA A 297 3.07 -16.99 8.86
CA ALA A 297 3.37 -18.15 8.02
C ALA A 297 4.86 -18.55 8.06
N TYR A 298 5.77 -17.57 8.14
CA TYR A 298 7.21 -17.82 8.18
C TYR A 298 7.62 -18.63 9.42
N GLU A 299 7.11 -18.27 10.59
CA GLU A 299 7.34 -18.96 11.87
C GLU A 299 6.82 -20.39 11.84
N LEU A 300 5.61 -20.60 11.31
CA LEU A 300 5.03 -21.93 11.18
C LEU A 300 5.86 -22.83 10.26
N MET A 301 6.32 -22.30 9.13
CA MET A 301 7.19 -23.02 8.19
C MET A 301 8.59 -23.27 8.78
N ALA A 302 9.16 -22.31 9.51
CA ALA A 302 10.46 -22.45 10.17
C ALA A 302 10.42 -23.54 11.26
N ALA A 303 9.33 -23.60 12.02
CA ALA A 303 9.06 -24.61 13.05
C ALA A 303 8.69 -26.00 12.48
N GLY A 304 8.60 -26.14 11.15
CA GLY A 304 8.21 -27.39 10.47
C GLY A 304 6.72 -27.73 10.60
N LYS A 305 5.88 -26.80 11.04
CA LYS A 305 4.43 -26.96 11.17
C LYS A 305 3.70 -26.76 9.84
N GLY A 306 4.30 -26.02 8.91
CA GLY A 306 3.77 -25.78 7.58
C GLY A 306 4.75 -26.15 6.47
N PHE A 307 4.20 -26.63 5.36
CA PHE A 307 4.91 -26.81 4.09
C PHE A 307 4.89 -25.55 3.23
N SER A 308 3.74 -24.88 3.13
CA SER A 308 3.54 -23.78 2.19
C SER A 308 2.55 -22.71 2.65
N TYR A 309 2.61 -21.55 1.99
CA TYR A 309 1.67 -20.44 2.10
C TYR A 309 1.50 -19.75 0.74
N PHE A 310 0.30 -19.24 0.44
CA PHE A 310 0.07 -18.42 -0.74
C PHE A 310 0.71 -17.04 -0.56
N CYS A 311 1.42 -16.55 -1.56
CA CYS A 311 2.14 -15.28 -1.49
C CYS A 311 1.95 -14.45 -2.75
N ASN A 312 2.28 -13.16 -2.67
CA ASN A 312 2.60 -12.39 -3.87
C ASN A 312 3.90 -12.90 -4.51
N THR A 313 4.09 -12.63 -5.79
CA THR A 313 5.34 -12.89 -6.52
C THR A 313 5.95 -11.57 -7.00
N LYS A 314 7.27 -11.52 -6.97
CA LYS A 314 8.11 -10.41 -7.45
C LYS A 314 9.56 -10.90 -7.58
N PRO A 315 10.44 -10.17 -8.28
CA PRO A 315 11.89 -10.41 -8.20
C PRO A 315 12.37 -10.49 -6.75
N GLY A 316 13.25 -11.46 -6.46
CA GLY A 316 13.81 -11.67 -5.12
C GLY A 316 12.89 -12.37 -4.10
N ILE A 317 11.65 -12.72 -4.45
CA ILE A 317 10.68 -13.28 -3.49
C ILE A 317 11.16 -14.56 -2.79
N GLU A 318 11.82 -15.48 -3.50
CA GLU A 318 12.36 -16.71 -2.91
C GLU A 318 13.45 -16.43 -1.88
N ALA A 319 14.34 -15.46 -2.15
CA ALA A 319 15.38 -15.04 -1.21
C ALA A 319 14.77 -14.36 0.02
N GLU A 320 13.76 -13.50 -0.18
CA GLU A 320 13.03 -12.85 0.90
C GLU A 320 12.37 -13.89 1.83
N TRP A 321 11.64 -14.84 1.25
CA TRP A 321 11.01 -15.94 1.99
C TRP A 321 12.05 -16.82 2.69
N SER A 322 13.14 -17.17 2.01
CA SER A 322 14.18 -18.04 2.57
C SER A 322 14.87 -17.41 3.78
N ARG A 323 15.12 -16.09 3.76
CA ARG A 323 15.65 -15.34 4.91
C ARG A 323 14.68 -15.38 6.09
N LYS A 324 13.40 -15.12 5.85
CA LYS A 324 12.37 -15.07 6.91
C LYS A 324 12.09 -16.45 7.52
N VAL A 325 12.12 -17.51 6.72
CA VAL A 325 11.89 -18.90 7.17
C VAL A 325 13.17 -19.55 7.72
N GLY A 326 14.36 -19.09 7.30
CA GLY A 326 15.64 -19.72 7.64
C GLY A 326 15.85 -21.07 6.95
N LYS A 327 15.19 -21.30 5.82
CA LYS A 327 15.19 -22.52 5.00
C LYS A 327 15.03 -22.13 3.53
N ASP A 328 15.53 -22.96 2.63
CA ASP A 328 15.33 -22.74 1.20
C ASP A 328 13.83 -22.84 0.84
N ILE A 329 13.36 -21.88 0.07
CA ILE A 329 11.98 -21.74 -0.39
C ILE A 329 11.95 -21.73 -1.92
N THR A 330 11.01 -22.50 -2.48
CA THR A 330 10.66 -22.48 -3.90
C THR A 330 9.30 -21.84 -4.07
N VAL A 331 9.18 -20.91 -5.02
CA VAL A 331 7.92 -20.24 -5.34
C VAL A 331 7.43 -20.67 -6.73
N VAL A 332 6.16 -21.06 -6.82
CA VAL A 332 5.48 -21.27 -8.10
C VAL A 332 4.47 -20.16 -8.31
N GLU A 333 4.60 -19.45 -9.44
CA GLU A 333 3.63 -18.45 -9.90
C GLU A 333 2.37 -19.14 -10.43
N LEU A 334 1.21 -18.70 -9.93
CA LEU A 334 -0.13 -19.20 -10.29
C LEU A 334 -0.96 -18.15 -11.04
N VAL A 335 -0.64 -16.86 -10.84
CA VAL A 335 -1.28 -15.74 -11.51
C VAL A 335 -0.22 -14.96 -12.24
N GLU A 336 -0.44 -14.72 -13.52
CA GLU A 336 0.44 -13.87 -14.31
C GLU A 336 0.55 -12.47 -13.70
N THR A 337 1.72 -11.88 -13.81
CA THR A 337 2.00 -10.54 -13.28
C THR A 337 1.12 -9.46 -13.93
N TYR A 338 0.47 -8.64 -13.10
CA TYR A 338 -0.39 -7.54 -13.54
C TYR A 338 -0.34 -6.34 -12.57
N ARG A 339 -0.98 -5.21 -12.94
CA ARG A 339 -1.06 -3.98 -12.14
C ARG A 339 -2.49 -3.48 -12.08
N THR A 340 -2.96 -3.11 -10.89
CA THR A 340 -4.17 -2.30 -10.69
C THR A 340 -3.80 -0.89 -10.26
N SER A 341 -4.78 0.01 -10.13
CA SER A 341 -4.57 1.31 -9.49
C SER A 341 -4.19 1.19 -8.01
N ALA A 342 -4.41 0.05 -7.37
CA ALA A 342 -4.06 -0.20 -5.98
C ALA A 342 -2.73 -0.97 -5.83
N SER A 343 -2.36 -1.79 -6.82
CA SER A 343 -1.23 -2.72 -6.72
C SER A 343 0.10 -1.96 -6.66
N GLY A 344 0.87 -2.21 -5.60
CA GLY A 344 2.29 -1.79 -5.52
C GLY A 344 2.55 -0.30 -5.54
N MET A 345 1.52 0.55 -5.41
CA MET A 345 1.67 1.99 -5.59
C MET A 345 1.82 2.71 -4.26
N ASN A 346 3.07 2.75 -3.82
CA ASN A 346 3.47 3.70 -2.82
C ASN A 346 3.64 5.07 -3.45
N THR A 347 3.35 6.12 -2.69
CA THR A 347 3.46 7.50 -3.16
C THR A 347 4.02 8.37 -2.05
N TRP A 348 4.72 9.44 -2.42
CA TRP A 348 5.16 10.48 -1.51
C TRP A 348 4.30 11.72 -1.60
N TYR A 349 4.02 12.32 -0.45
CA TYR A 349 3.20 13.50 -0.30
C TYR A 349 4.00 14.72 0.14
N ILE A 350 3.48 15.89 -0.21
CA ILE A 350 3.81 17.14 0.47
C ILE A 350 2.66 17.47 1.41
N ALA A 351 2.97 17.63 2.70
CA ALA A 351 1.98 17.90 3.74
C ALA A 351 1.42 19.33 3.62
N HIS A 352 0.14 19.52 3.99
CA HIS A 352 -0.52 20.83 3.91
C HIS A 352 0.11 21.92 4.78
N ASN A 353 0.77 21.49 5.87
CA ASN A 353 1.47 22.32 6.84
C ASN A 353 2.94 22.56 6.48
N SER A 354 3.40 22.16 5.29
CA SER A 354 4.71 22.57 4.78
C SER A 354 4.77 24.09 4.63
N GLU A 355 5.78 24.72 5.24
CA GLU A 355 5.96 26.17 5.17
C GLU A 355 6.62 26.63 3.86
N LYS A 356 7.23 25.68 3.13
CA LYS A 356 7.97 25.89 1.87
C LYS A 356 7.78 24.70 0.92
N PRO A 357 6.59 24.51 0.35
CA PRO A 357 6.30 23.36 -0.52
C PRO A 357 7.20 23.29 -1.77
N GLU A 358 7.69 24.43 -2.26
CA GLU A 358 8.68 24.49 -3.33
C GLU A 358 10.02 23.82 -2.94
N ARG A 359 10.44 23.96 -1.67
CA ARG A 359 11.65 23.34 -1.13
C ARG A 359 11.44 21.85 -0.89
N ALA A 360 10.27 21.47 -0.39
CA ALA A 360 9.88 20.08 -0.24
C ALA A 360 9.90 19.35 -1.60
N MET A 361 9.36 19.97 -2.67
CA MET A 361 9.41 19.40 -4.02
C MET A 361 10.84 19.30 -4.56
N GLN A 362 11.71 20.30 -4.34
CA GLN A 362 13.14 20.23 -4.73
C GLN A 362 13.85 19.05 -4.07
N VAL A 363 13.66 18.88 -2.75
CA VAL A 363 14.22 17.75 -2.00
C VAL A 363 13.65 16.43 -2.52
N LEU A 364 12.34 16.32 -2.70
CA LEU A 364 11.72 15.12 -3.24
C LEU A 364 12.26 14.76 -4.62
N ASN A 365 12.40 15.76 -5.51
CA ASN A 365 12.96 15.58 -6.84
C ASN A 365 14.39 15.04 -6.81
N GLU A 366 15.23 15.59 -5.95
CA GLU A 366 16.60 15.12 -5.77
C GLU A 366 16.65 13.68 -5.24
N ILE A 367 15.73 13.26 -4.36
CA ILE A 367 15.67 11.86 -3.88
C ILE A 367 15.31 10.90 -5.03
N TYR A 368 14.49 11.34 -5.99
CA TYR A 368 14.11 10.53 -7.15
C TYR A 368 15.25 10.35 -8.17
N SER A 369 16.23 11.25 -8.22
CA SER A 369 17.23 11.30 -9.30
C SER A 369 18.69 11.16 -8.84
N ASN A 370 18.99 11.37 -7.56
CA ASN A 370 20.34 11.26 -7.02
C ASN A 370 20.57 9.91 -6.29
N PRO A 371 21.39 9.00 -6.84
CA PRO A 371 21.65 7.69 -6.24
C PRO A 371 22.36 7.79 -4.89
N ASP A 372 23.20 8.80 -4.65
CA ASP A 372 23.89 8.96 -3.37
C ASP A 372 22.90 9.35 -2.27
N LEU A 373 22.02 10.32 -2.56
CA LEU A 373 20.97 10.73 -1.62
C LEU A 373 19.98 9.59 -1.35
N SER A 374 19.57 8.87 -2.39
CA SER A 374 18.71 7.68 -2.25
C SER A 374 19.37 6.62 -1.36
N ASN A 375 20.64 6.30 -1.60
CA ASN A 375 21.38 5.34 -0.77
C ASN A 375 21.51 5.78 0.69
N ILE A 376 21.83 7.06 0.96
CA ILE A 376 21.95 7.58 2.32
C ILE A 376 20.61 7.42 3.08
N LEU A 377 19.50 7.83 2.45
CA LEU A 377 18.19 7.80 3.07
C LEU A 377 17.64 6.37 3.24
N ILE A 378 17.87 5.50 2.25
CA ILE A 378 17.41 4.11 2.28
C ILE A 378 18.26 3.26 3.23
N ASN A 379 19.58 3.31 3.11
CA ASN A 379 20.49 2.33 3.69
C ASN A 379 21.26 2.84 4.92
N GLY A 380 21.30 4.15 5.16
CA GLY A 380 21.99 4.76 6.29
C GLY A 380 23.41 5.22 5.96
N ILE A 381 24.38 4.99 6.87
CA ILE A 381 25.76 5.46 6.74
C ILE A 381 26.71 4.30 6.43
N GLU A 382 27.56 4.46 5.41
CA GLU A 382 28.62 3.50 5.09
C GLU A 382 29.61 3.36 6.27
N GLY A 383 29.98 2.12 6.60
CA GLY A 383 30.83 1.78 7.74
C GLY A 383 30.09 1.61 9.07
N GLU A 384 28.86 2.11 9.19
CA GLU A 384 27.99 1.90 10.36
C GLU A 384 26.84 0.93 10.04
N ASN A 385 26.09 1.18 8.97
CA ASN A 385 24.89 0.42 8.61
C ASN A 385 25.13 -0.55 7.45
N PHE A 386 26.00 -0.20 6.50
CA PHE A 386 26.37 -1.04 5.36
C PHE A 386 27.85 -0.85 4.99
N LEU A 387 28.36 -1.75 4.15
CA LEU A 387 29.61 -1.63 3.40
C LEU A 387 29.33 -1.85 1.93
N ILE A 388 30.05 -1.14 1.06
CA ILE A 388 29.97 -1.35 -0.39
C ILE A 388 31.01 -2.40 -0.80
N ASP A 389 30.56 -3.50 -1.39
CA ASP A 389 31.42 -4.42 -2.15
C ASP A 389 31.51 -3.89 -3.59
N GLU A 390 32.52 -3.07 -3.87
CA GLU A 390 32.71 -2.45 -5.19
C GLU A 390 32.91 -3.46 -6.33
N GLU A 391 33.48 -4.65 -6.04
CA GLU A 391 33.71 -5.67 -7.07
C GLU A 391 32.39 -6.31 -7.51
N LYS A 392 31.47 -6.52 -6.57
CA LYS A 392 30.15 -7.10 -6.86
C LYS A 392 29.07 -6.06 -7.15
N GLY A 393 29.31 -4.79 -6.80
CA GLY A 393 28.33 -3.72 -6.93
C GLY A 393 27.13 -3.89 -5.98
N VAL A 394 27.36 -4.40 -4.77
CA VAL A 394 26.30 -4.69 -3.78
C VAL A 394 26.65 -4.20 -2.38
N LEU A 395 25.63 -4.04 -1.55
CA LEU A 395 25.76 -3.74 -0.13
C LEU A 395 25.87 -5.02 0.70
N THR A 396 26.70 -4.95 1.72
CA THR A 396 26.84 -5.97 2.78
C THR A 396 26.78 -5.30 4.16
N TYR A 397 26.62 -6.08 5.22
CA TYR A 397 26.71 -5.52 6.57
C TYR A 397 28.17 -5.44 7.07
N PRO A 398 28.52 -4.44 7.90
CA PRO A 398 29.76 -4.45 8.66
C PRO A 398 29.90 -5.68 9.57
N GLU A 399 31.13 -6.00 9.97
CA GLU A 399 31.39 -7.13 10.88
C GLU A 399 30.61 -6.96 12.20
N GLY A 400 29.80 -7.97 12.55
CA GLY A 400 28.99 -7.99 13.77
C GLY A 400 27.68 -7.21 13.67
N VAL A 401 27.37 -6.63 12.51
CA VAL A 401 26.08 -5.99 12.21
C VAL A 401 25.27 -6.91 11.30
N ASP A 402 23.95 -6.94 11.51
CA ASP A 402 22.98 -7.58 10.63
C ASP A 402 21.61 -6.89 10.76
N ALA A 403 20.61 -7.40 10.03
CA ALA A 403 19.25 -6.86 10.03
C ALA A 403 18.58 -6.87 11.43
N SER A 404 19.05 -7.69 12.37
CA SER A 404 18.47 -7.81 13.72
C SER A 404 19.05 -6.82 14.72
N ASN A 405 20.21 -6.22 14.44
CA ASN A 405 20.91 -5.35 15.38
C ASN A 405 21.36 -4.00 14.80
N THR A 406 21.20 -3.76 13.49
CA THR A 406 21.48 -2.46 12.89
C THR A 406 20.68 -1.35 13.57
N THR A 407 21.31 -0.17 13.74
CA THR A 407 20.68 0.99 14.36
C THR A 407 19.84 1.82 13.37
N TYR A 408 19.89 1.46 12.08
CA TYR A 408 19.10 2.04 11.00
C TYR A 408 18.73 0.91 10.03
N SER A 409 17.45 0.57 9.97
CA SER A 409 16.94 -0.47 9.07
C SER A 409 16.82 0.04 7.63
N SER A 410 17.26 -0.77 6.67
CA SER A 410 17.00 -0.50 5.25
C SER A 410 15.56 -0.87 4.89
N VAL A 411 14.83 0.08 4.28
CA VAL A 411 13.41 -0.08 3.90
C VAL A 411 13.15 0.50 2.51
N ALA A 412 13.92 0.06 1.52
CA ALA A 412 13.90 0.60 0.15
C ALA A 412 12.48 0.81 -0.43
N TRP A 413 11.58 -0.17 -0.22
CA TRP A 413 10.21 -0.19 -0.75
C TRP A 413 9.35 1.05 -0.42
N VAL A 414 9.62 1.77 0.67
CA VAL A 414 8.83 2.97 1.04
C VAL A 414 9.46 4.27 0.52
N TRP A 415 10.75 4.27 0.19
CA TRP A 415 11.45 5.46 -0.28
C TRP A 415 11.14 5.78 -1.76
N PRO A 416 11.32 7.04 -2.20
CA PRO A 416 10.82 7.50 -3.48
C PRO A 416 11.32 6.73 -4.70
N ASN A 417 12.60 6.33 -4.73
CA ASN A 417 13.17 5.58 -5.86
C ASN A 417 14.24 4.61 -5.38
N GLU A 418 13.87 3.34 -5.21
CA GLU A 418 14.83 2.28 -4.82
C GLU A 418 15.67 1.79 -6.01
N LEU A 419 15.20 1.97 -7.24
CA LEU A 419 15.87 1.46 -8.46
C LEU A 419 17.23 2.11 -8.71
N ILE A 420 17.50 3.26 -8.09
CA ILE A 420 18.78 3.98 -8.17
C ILE A 420 19.68 3.76 -6.94
N SER A 421 19.25 2.95 -5.98
CA SER A 421 20.06 2.56 -4.83
C SER A 421 21.00 1.41 -5.16
N ILE A 422 22.00 1.13 -4.32
CA ILE A 422 22.86 -0.04 -4.49
C ILE A 422 22.11 -1.28 -3.95
N PRO A 423 21.97 -2.37 -4.74
CA PRO A 423 21.35 -3.61 -4.28
C PRO A 423 22.06 -4.22 -3.07
N TRP A 424 21.33 -4.92 -2.21
CA TRP A 424 21.95 -5.77 -1.20
C TRP A 424 22.44 -7.09 -1.81
N GLU A 425 23.57 -7.62 -1.32
CA GLU A 425 24.16 -8.88 -1.82
C GLU A 425 23.14 -10.03 -1.82
N VAL A 426 22.29 -10.04 -0.80
CA VAL A 426 21.26 -11.06 -0.58
C VAL A 426 20.12 -11.03 -1.60
N ASP A 427 19.93 -9.92 -2.31
CA ASP A 427 18.91 -9.78 -3.37
C ASP A 427 19.54 -9.90 -4.77
N GLY A 428 20.87 -9.73 -4.86
CA GLY A 428 21.66 -9.86 -6.07
C GLY A 428 21.82 -8.53 -6.82
N ALA A 429 22.96 -8.37 -7.50
CA ALA A 429 23.35 -7.12 -8.17
C ALA A 429 22.38 -6.67 -9.29
N ASP A 430 21.61 -7.59 -9.86
CA ASP A 430 20.68 -7.30 -10.96
C ASP A 430 19.23 -7.06 -10.48
N ILE A 431 18.96 -6.98 -9.18
CA ILE A 431 17.58 -6.92 -8.67
C ILE A 431 16.78 -5.74 -9.24
N TRP A 432 17.35 -4.55 -9.34
CA TRP A 432 16.64 -3.38 -9.88
C TRP A 432 16.29 -3.53 -11.35
N LYS A 433 17.18 -4.14 -12.14
CA LYS A 433 16.89 -4.48 -13.53
C LYS A 433 15.75 -5.50 -13.63
N GLN A 434 15.76 -6.52 -12.76
CA GLN A 434 14.66 -7.49 -12.70
C GLN A 434 13.34 -6.82 -12.30
N THR A 435 13.37 -5.85 -11.37
CA THR A 435 12.20 -5.06 -10.96
C THR A 435 11.66 -4.20 -12.11
N GLU A 436 12.53 -3.54 -12.87
CA GLU A 436 12.13 -2.80 -14.07
C GLU A 436 11.50 -3.72 -15.13
N GLU A 437 12.11 -4.87 -15.41
CA GLU A 437 11.57 -5.87 -16.33
C GLU A 437 10.22 -6.41 -15.85
N PHE A 438 10.08 -6.69 -14.56
CA PHE A 438 8.83 -7.12 -13.93
C PHE A 438 7.72 -6.08 -14.10
N ASN A 439 8.02 -4.80 -13.85
CA ASN A 439 7.08 -3.70 -14.04
C ASN A 439 6.67 -3.54 -15.51
N ASN A 440 7.64 -3.60 -16.42
CA ASN A 440 7.41 -3.38 -17.85
C ASN A 440 6.64 -4.53 -18.52
N ASN A 441 6.75 -5.74 -17.98
CA ASN A 441 6.04 -6.91 -18.50
C ASN A 441 4.63 -7.07 -17.93
N ALA A 442 4.29 -6.32 -16.89
CA ALA A 442 3.01 -6.45 -16.22
C ALA A 442 1.86 -5.93 -17.09
N LYS A 443 0.77 -6.70 -17.17
CA LYS A 443 -0.46 -6.24 -17.81
C LYS A 443 -1.17 -5.24 -16.92
N LEU A 444 -1.76 -4.21 -17.50
CA LEU A 444 -2.56 -3.24 -16.74
C LEU A 444 -4.01 -3.73 -16.65
N SER A 445 -4.59 -3.60 -15.46
CA SER A 445 -6.04 -3.62 -15.28
C SER A 445 -6.68 -2.61 -16.22
N LYS A 446 -7.89 -2.93 -16.69
CA LYS A 446 -8.66 -2.01 -17.53
C LYS A 446 -9.15 -0.78 -16.76
N ALA A 447 -9.23 -0.89 -15.44
CA ALA A 447 -9.50 0.22 -14.55
C ALA A 447 -8.22 0.88 -14.01
N PHE A 448 -7.05 0.61 -14.60
CA PHE A 448 -5.81 1.25 -14.17
C PHE A 448 -5.89 2.77 -14.34
N GLY A 449 -5.70 3.50 -13.23
CA GLY A 449 -5.93 4.94 -13.12
C GLY A 449 -7.28 5.32 -12.51
N PHE A 450 -8.20 4.37 -12.28
CA PHE A 450 -9.42 4.62 -11.49
C PHE A 450 -9.07 4.70 -10.00
N VAL A 451 -9.61 5.71 -9.31
CA VAL A 451 -9.46 5.92 -7.86
C VAL A 451 -10.85 5.95 -7.23
N TRP A 452 -11.13 5.02 -6.33
CA TRP A 452 -12.43 4.89 -5.66
C TRP A 452 -12.62 5.93 -4.54
N ASP A 453 -13.67 6.76 -4.66
CA ASP A 453 -14.09 7.69 -3.61
C ASP A 453 -15.25 7.09 -2.81
N ASN A 454 -14.98 6.75 -1.56
CA ASN A 454 -15.95 6.10 -0.71
C ASN A 454 -16.73 7.04 0.22
N SER A 455 -16.51 8.36 0.12
CA SER A 455 -17.02 9.35 1.05
C SER A 455 -18.55 9.35 1.20
N ASP A 456 -19.28 9.03 0.13
CA ASP A 456 -20.75 9.02 0.11
C ASP A 456 -21.38 7.73 0.67
N VAL A 457 -20.58 6.66 0.89
CA VAL A 457 -21.06 5.33 1.33
C VAL A 457 -20.31 4.77 2.55
N LEU A 458 -19.66 5.65 3.33
CA LEU A 458 -18.86 5.26 4.51
C LEU A 458 -19.65 4.44 5.56
N ASN A 459 -20.94 4.71 5.73
CA ASN A 459 -21.78 4.01 6.71
C ASN A 459 -22.02 2.55 6.28
N GLU A 460 -22.35 2.35 5.00
CA GLU A 460 -22.55 1.05 4.37
C GLU A 460 -21.25 0.24 4.39
N ILE A 461 -20.12 0.86 4.08
CA ILE A 461 -18.78 0.22 4.16
C ILE A 461 -18.50 -0.25 5.58
N THR A 462 -18.72 0.60 6.58
CA THR A 462 -18.53 0.24 7.99
C THR A 462 -19.44 -0.93 8.38
N ALA A 463 -20.70 -0.92 7.96
CA ALA A 463 -21.64 -2.00 8.24
C ALA A 463 -21.22 -3.32 7.57
N CYS A 464 -20.82 -3.29 6.30
CA CYS A 464 -20.37 -4.46 5.54
C CYS A 464 -19.05 -5.03 6.11
N ASN A 465 -18.11 -4.17 6.53
CA ASN A 465 -16.88 -4.61 7.20
C ASN A 465 -17.15 -5.37 8.51
N ASN A 466 -18.15 -4.92 9.29
CA ASN A 466 -18.57 -5.63 10.50
C ASN A 466 -19.19 -7.01 10.20
N VAL A 467 -19.81 -7.18 9.03
CA VAL A 467 -20.27 -8.50 8.56
C VAL A 467 -19.07 -9.35 8.19
N MET A 468 -18.17 -8.86 7.34
CA MET A 468 -16.99 -9.60 6.88
C MET A 468 -16.09 -10.08 8.02
N ALA A 469 -15.92 -9.28 9.07
CA ALA A 469 -15.15 -9.65 10.25
C ALA A 469 -15.64 -10.95 10.94
N LYS A 470 -16.89 -11.36 10.73
CA LYS A 470 -17.46 -12.60 11.29
C LYS A 470 -17.16 -13.83 10.43
N TYR A 471 -16.94 -13.65 9.12
CA TYR A 471 -16.97 -14.74 8.14
C TYR A 471 -15.65 -14.94 7.40
N LYS A 472 -14.94 -13.85 7.07
CA LYS A 472 -13.82 -13.86 6.12
C LYS A 472 -12.77 -14.94 6.43
N ASN A 473 -12.12 -14.86 7.58
CA ASN A 473 -11.05 -15.80 7.94
C ASN A 473 -11.57 -17.24 8.03
N ALA A 474 -12.79 -17.43 8.53
CA ALA A 474 -13.35 -18.77 8.70
C ALA A 474 -13.72 -19.42 7.35
N LEU A 475 -14.12 -18.64 6.35
CA LEU A 475 -14.33 -19.10 4.97
C LEU A 475 -13.00 -19.31 4.23
N ASP A 476 -12.10 -18.33 4.27
CA ASP A 476 -10.80 -18.39 3.60
C ASP A 476 -9.93 -19.56 4.12
N CYS A 477 -10.10 -19.94 5.40
CA CYS A 477 -9.42 -21.08 6.02
C CYS A 477 -10.21 -22.40 5.96
N GLY A 478 -11.40 -22.42 5.35
CA GLY A 478 -12.22 -23.65 5.23
C GLY A 478 -12.82 -24.17 6.54
N SER A 479 -12.94 -23.32 7.57
CA SER A 479 -13.52 -23.70 8.87
C SER A 479 -15.05 -23.70 8.89
N LEU A 480 -15.69 -22.96 7.98
CA LEU A 480 -17.15 -22.96 7.79
C LEU A 480 -17.53 -23.67 6.51
N ASN A 481 -18.63 -24.44 6.54
CA ASN A 481 -19.23 -25.01 5.33
C ASN A 481 -19.75 -23.86 4.45
N PRO A 482 -19.19 -23.65 3.24
CA PRO A 482 -19.58 -22.53 2.39
C PRO A 482 -21.01 -22.63 1.87
N GLU A 483 -21.57 -23.83 1.68
CA GLU A 483 -22.98 -24.01 1.27
C GLU A 483 -23.97 -23.39 2.27
N GLU A 484 -23.61 -23.33 3.54
CA GLU A 484 -24.43 -22.72 4.59
C GLU A 484 -24.01 -21.28 4.91
N ALA A 485 -22.69 -21.04 4.97
CA ALA A 485 -22.15 -19.78 5.45
C ALA A 485 -22.17 -18.67 4.40
N VAL A 486 -21.89 -18.96 3.13
CA VAL A 486 -21.86 -17.95 2.06
C VAL A 486 -23.24 -17.32 1.84
N PRO A 487 -24.36 -18.09 1.70
CA PRO A 487 -25.67 -17.47 1.53
C PRO A 487 -26.08 -16.58 2.71
N LYS A 488 -25.71 -16.97 3.92
CA LYS A 488 -25.97 -16.17 5.12
C LYS A 488 -25.15 -14.89 5.15
N MET A 489 -23.86 -14.98 4.82
CA MET A 489 -22.95 -13.83 4.73
C MET A 489 -23.45 -12.83 3.68
N VAL A 490 -23.76 -13.30 2.47
CA VAL A 490 -24.31 -12.46 1.38
C VAL A 490 -25.59 -11.76 1.81
N GLN A 491 -26.51 -12.46 2.49
CA GLN A 491 -27.73 -11.80 2.98
C GLN A 491 -27.42 -10.74 4.04
N GLU A 492 -26.50 -10.99 4.97
CA GLU A 492 -26.07 -9.98 5.95
C GLU A 492 -25.39 -8.77 5.29
N LEU A 493 -24.63 -8.97 4.21
CA LEU A 493 -24.03 -7.89 3.41
C LEU A 493 -25.08 -7.05 2.68
N LYS A 494 -26.09 -7.69 2.09
CA LYS A 494 -27.24 -7.00 1.48
C LYS A 494 -28.00 -6.17 2.50
N ASP A 495 -28.27 -6.73 3.67
CA ASP A 495 -28.92 -6.02 4.76
C ASP A 495 -28.05 -4.84 5.29
N ALA A 496 -26.72 -4.94 5.14
CA ALA A 496 -25.76 -3.90 5.50
C ALA A 496 -25.53 -2.84 4.41
N GLY A 497 -26.08 -3.01 3.20
CA GLY A 497 -26.05 -2.02 2.13
C GLY A 497 -24.97 -2.23 1.06
N ILE A 498 -24.45 -3.44 0.86
CA ILE A 498 -23.42 -3.71 -0.17
C ILE A 498 -23.87 -3.31 -1.58
N ASP A 499 -25.16 -3.48 -1.91
CA ASP A 499 -25.72 -3.09 -3.21
C ASP A 499 -25.57 -1.58 -3.48
N THR A 500 -25.66 -0.75 -2.43
CA THR A 500 -25.45 0.70 -2.53
C THR A 500 -23.99 1.01 -2.86
N ILE A 501 -23.05 0.31 -2.22
CA ILE A 501 -21.60 0.48 -2.46
C ILE A 501 -21.27 0.10 -3.91
N ILE A 502 -21.78 -1.04 -4.37
CA ILE A 502 -21.55 -1.53 -5.74
C ILE A 502 -22.11 -0.56 -6.77
N ALA A 503 -23.34 -0.05 -6.56
CA ALA A 503 -23.95 0.90 -7.47
C ALA A 503 -23.17 2.22 -7.55
N GLU A 504 -22.70 2.74 -6.41
CA GLU A 504 -21.88 3.95 -6.36
C GLU A 504 -20.53 3.75 -7.05
N LYS A 505 -19.84 2.63 -6.75
CA LYS A 505 -18.56 2.28 -7.38
C LYS A 505 -18.68 2.09 -8.89
N GLN A 506 -19.76 1.45 -9.36
CA GLN A 506 -20.03 1.36 -10.81
C GLN A 506 -20.26 2.74 -11.43
N ALA A 507 -21.04 3.62 -10.77
CA ALA A 507 -21.31 4.95 -11.30
C ALA A 507 -20.03 5.79 -11.43
N GLN A 508 -19.12 5.70 -10.45
CA GLN A 508 -17.82 6.36 -10.52
C GLN A 508 -16.93 5.75 -11.61
N LEU A 509 -16.88 4.42 -11.72
CA LEU A 509 -16.11 3.73 -12.76
C LEU A 509 -16.61 4.11 -14.16
N ASP A 510 -17.93 4.15 -14.38
CA ASP A 510 -18.54 4.57 -15.64
C ASP A 510 -18.21 6.04 -15.97
N ALA A 511 -18.27 6.93 -14.98
CA ALA A 511 -17.95 8.34 -15.14
C ALA A 511 -16.46 8.56 -15.46
N TRP A 512 -15.56 7.79 -14.86
CA TRP A 512 -14.13 7.78 -15.15
C TRP A 512 -13.84 7.24 -16.55
N ALA A 513 -14.45 6.10 -16.91
CA ALA A 513 -14.27 5.45 -18.21
C ALA A 513 -14.73 6.33 -19.38
N ALA A 514 -15.76 7.16 -19.18
CA ALA A 514 -16.25 8.12 -20.18
C ALA A 514 -15.29 9.29 -20.45
N GLN A 515 -14.26 9.47 -19.62
CA GLN A 515 -13.26 10.53 -19.74
C GLN A 515 -11.92 10.05 -20.31
N GLN A 516 -11.75 8.74 -20.48
CA GLN A 516 -10.59 8.11 -21.13
C GLN A 516 -10.79 8.08 -22.65
#